data_AF-A0A645G1Q7-F1
#
_entry.id   AF-A0A645G1Q7-F1
#
_cell.length_a   1.000
_cell.length_b   1.000
_cell.length_c   1.000
_cell.angle_alpha   90.00
_cell.angle_beta   90.00
_cell.angle_gamma   90.00
#
_symmetry.space_group_name_H-M   'P 1'
#
loop_
_entity.id
_entity.type
_entity.pdbx_description
1 polymer ?
#
loop_
_entity_poly.entity_id
_entity_poly.type
_entity_poly.pdbx_seq_one_letter_code
_entity_poly.pdbx_strand_id
1 'polypeptide(L)'
;MSTSKRDTRKRIGEYLRQGMSREEAFHRLQGGAFSDRNLATILAATPDSKLVDANKWKVGLMLVVSFLQVLLGFFVGWQIGAQLGEGSAVLCSLLMALIPSLMFWGFLRNSINAYNAYILVQMLQIPPQGKMLLDGGWETPAGWMGLAITFTLICYAFVLRRSLFPSMGIFSARSSKEGDYVFA
;
A
#
# COMPACT_ATOMS: atom_id res chain seq x y z
N MET A 1 28.07 11.53 18.97
CA MET A 1 27.60 10.15 18.72
C MET A 1 26.70 10.15 17.49
N SER A 2 27.19 9.67 16.34
CA SER A 2 26.39 9.55 15.12
C SER A 2 25.40 8.39 15.28
N THR A 3 24.17 8.69 15.71
CA THR A 3 23.10 7.69 15.73
C THR A 3 22.87 7.18 14.30
N SER A 4 22.99 5.87 14.08
CA SER A 4 22.69 5.28 12.78
C SER A 4 21.21 5.45 12.46
N LYS A 5 20.87 5.70 11.18
CA LYS A 5 19.47 5.80 10.69
C LYS A 5 18.59 4.62 11.12
N ARG A 6 19.20 3.44 11.34
CA ARG A 6 18.51 2.24 11.82
C ARG A 6 18.12 2.33 13.30
N ASP A 7 18.95 2.94 14.13
CA ASP A 7 18.69 3.11 15.56
C ASP A 7 17.63 4.18 15.82
N THR A 8 17.64 5.26 15.03
CA THR A 8 16.57 6.28 15.10
C THR A 8 15.21 5.67 14.76
N ARG A 9 15.12 4.77 13.75
CA ARG A 9 13.85 4.06 13.46
C ARG A 9 13.39 3.15 14.58
N LYS A 10 14.32 2.46 15.26
CA LYS A 10 13.97 1.63 16.42
C LYS A 10 13.41 2.47 17.56
N ARG A 11 14.05 3.60 17.86
CA ARG A 11 13.62 4.54 18.90
C ARG A 11 12.25 5.14 18.62
N ILE A 12 11.94 5.45 17.36
CA ILE A 12 10.58 5.90 16.96
C ILE A 12 9.54 4.84 17.36
N GLY A 13 9.76 3.58 17.01
CA GLY A 13 8.84 2.49 17.36
C GLY A 13 8.73 2.26 18.87
N GLU A 14 9.81 2.50 19.62
CA GLU A 14 9.85 2.36 21.07
C GLU A 14 9.10 3.49 21.78
N TYR A 15 9.29 4.75 21.36
CA TYR A 15 8.56 5.89 21.91
C TYR A 15 7.06 5.81 21.65
N LEU A 16 6.66 5.42 20.43
CA LEU A 16 5.25 5.23 20.11
C LEU A 16 4.63 4.06 20.89
N ARG A 17 5.40 3.00 21.17
CA ARG A 17 4.97 1.89 22.03
C ARG A 17 4.81 2.28 23.50
N GLN A 18 5.59 3.25 23.97
CA GLN A 18 5.48 3.81 25.31
C GLN A 18 4.29 4.78 25.45
N GLY A 19 3.50 4.99 24.39
CA GLY A 19 2.33 5.86 24.39
C GLY A 19 2.65 7.34 24.20
N MET A 20 3.89 7.68 23.82
CA MET A 20 4.31 9.05 23.53
C MET A 20 3.61 9.56 22.27
N SER A 21 3.21 10.84 22.26
CA SER A 21 2.56 11.45 21.10
C SER A 21 3.55 11.60 19.93
N ARG A 22 3.03 11.64 18.70
CA ARG A 22 3.86 11.80 17.49
C ARG A 22 4.65 13.12 17.51
N GLU A 23 4.07 14.16 18.07
CA GLU A 23 4.66 15.50 18.22
C GLU A 23 5.81 15.50 19.24
N GLU A 24 5.62 14.85 20.38
CA GLU A 24 6.66 14.68 21.40
C GLU A 24 7.83 13.84 20.88
N ALA A 25 7.53 12.74 20.18
CA ALA A 25 8.54 11.91 19.54
C ALA A 25 9.30 12.66 18.43
N PHE A 26 8.62 13.55 17.69
CA PHE A 26 9.24 14.43 16.69
C PHE A 26 10.22 15.40 17.34
N HIS A 27 9.77 16.19 18.33
CA HIS A 27 10.63 17.15 19.02
C HIS A 27 11.83 16.48 19.71
N ARG A 28 11.66 15.27 20.25
CA ARG A 28 12.73 14.55 20.95
C ARG A 28 13.77 13.91 20.01
N LEU A 29 13.43 13.73 18.74
CA LEU A 29 14.32 13.18 17.70
C LEU A 29 14.77 14.24 16.69
N GLN A 30 14.24 15.47 16.79
CA GLN A 30 14.62 16.62 15.98
C GLN A 30 16.10 16.96 16.18
N GLY A 31 16.80 17.33 15.11
CA GLY A 31 18.26 17.56 15.13
C GLY A 31 19.12 16.29 15.19
N GLY A 32 18.51 15.11 15.06
CA GLY A 32 19.20 13.81 15.01
C GLY A 32 19.71 13.40 13.62
N ALA A 33 19.80 12.10 13.37
CA ALA A 33 20.39 11.53 12.15
C ALA A 33 19.55 11.65 10.86
N PHE A 34 18.29 12.07 10.96
CA PHE A 34 17.41 12.31 9.82
C PHE A 34 17.13 13.81 9.71
N SER A 35 17.09 14.32 8.48
CA SER A 35 16.51 15.63 8.20
C SER A 35 15.06 15.67 8.70
N ASP A 36 14.67 16.78 9.31
CA ASP A 36 13.35 17.00 9.92
C ASP A 36 12.18 16.56 8.99
N ARG A 37 12.30 16.77 7.68
CA ARG A 37 11.31 16.30 6.69
C ARG A 37 11.17 14.78 6.61
N ASN A 38 12.31 14.08 6.63
CA ASN A 38 12.32 12.62 6.60
C ASN A 38 11.87 12.03 7.93
N LEU A 39 12.22 12.67 9.04
CA LEU A 39 11.78 12.27 10.37
C LEU A 39 10.25 12.39 10.51
N ALA A 40 9.68 13.53 10.11
CA ALA A 40 8.23 13.75 10.08
C ALA A 40 7.52 12.73 9.18
N THR A 41 8.08 12.43 8.00
CA THR A 41 7.52 11.43 7.08
C THR A 41 7.56 10.03 7.68
N ILE A 42 8.62 9.64 8.39
CA ILE A 42 8.72 8.32 9.04
C ILE A 42 7.72 8.23 10.20
N LEU A 43 7.59 9.27 11.02
CA LEU A 43 6.62 9.32 12.13
C LEU A 43 5.18 9.27 11.62
N ALA A 44 4.85 10.03 10.56
CA ALA A 44 3.52 10.03 9.95
C ALA A 44 3.21 8.72 9.20
N ALA A 45 4.23 8.03 8.67
CA ALA A 45 4.10 6.72 8.02
C ALA A 45 4.05 5.55 9.01
N THR A 46 4.31 5.79 10.30
CA THR A 46 4.26 4.72 11.31
C THR A 46 2.80 4.42 11.65
N PRO A 47 2.33 3.17 11.50
CA PRO A 47 0.93 2.83 11.71
C PRO A 47 0.50 3.12 13.15
N ASP A 48 -0.62 3.84 13.31
CA ASP A 48 -1.27 3.96 14.62
C ASP A 48 -1.97 2.65 14.95
N SER A 49 -1.59 2.00 16.06
CA SER A 49 -2.29 0.79 16.51
C SER A 49 -3.77 1.06 16.79
N LYS A 50 -4.15 2.26 17.24
CA LYS A 50 -5.55 2.61 17.51
C LYS A 50 -6.39 2.76 16.24
N LEU A 51 -5.82 3.37 15.19
CA LEU A 51 -6.53 3.55 13.91
C LEU A 51 -6.61 2.26 13.10
N VAL A 52 -5.57 1.42 13.18
CA VAL A 52 -5.58 0.06 12.64
C VAL A 52 -6.65 -0.77 13.35
N ASP A 53 -6.71 -0.69 14.68
CA ASP A 53 -7.72 -1.41 15.47
C ASP A 53 -9.15 -0.97 15.15
N ALA A 54 -9.39 0.33 15.00
CA ALA A 54 -10.69 0.87 14.60
C ALA A 54 -11.11 0.47 13.17
N ASN A 55 -10.14 0.21 12.28
CA ASN A 55 -10.39 -0.17 10.88
C ASN A 55 -9.98 -1.62 10.57
N LYS A 56 -9.87 -2.49 11.60
CA LYS A 56 -9.45 -3.90 11.47
C LYS A 56 -10.21 -4.63 10.38
N TRP A 57 -11.52 -4.44 10.30
CA TRP A 57 -12.36 -5.07 9.29
C TRP A 57 -12.02 -4.61 7.86
N LYS A 58 -11.68 -3.33 7.67
CA LYS A 58 -11.33 -2.77 6.36
C LYS A 58 -9.97 -3.25 5.89
N VAL A 59 -9.01 -3.33 6.81
CA VAL A 59 -7.69 -3.93 6.54
C VAL A 59 -7.85 -5.42 6.24
N GLY A 60 -8.68 -6.13 7.00
CA GLY A 60 -9.04 -7.52 6.74
C GLY A 60 -9.62 -7.73 5.35
N LEU A 61 -10.49 -6.82 4.88
CA LEU A 61 -11.04 -6.88 3.53
C LEU A 61 -9.96 -6.70 2.45
N MET A 62 -9.01 -5.78 2.63
CA MET A 62 -7.86 -5.65 1.72
C MET A 62 -6.98 -6.91 1.71
N LEU A 63 -6.79 -7.56 2.86
CA LEU A 63 -6.05 -8.82 2.95
C LEU A 63 -6.76 -9.93 2.17
N VAL A 64 -8.08 -10.06 2.33
CA VAL A 64 -8.88 -11.04 1.57
C VAL A 64 -8.83 -10.75 0.08
N VAL A 65 -9.02 -9.49 -0.34
CA VAL A 65 -8.93 -9.09 -1.76
C VAL A 65 -7.55 -9.41 -2.33
N SER A 66 -6.48 -9.08 -1.61
CA SER A 66 -5.12 -9.35 -2.08
C SER A 66 -4.83 -10.84 -2.17
N PHE A 67 -5.34 -11.63 -1.22
CA PHE A 67 -5.25 -13.09 -1.27
C PHE A 67 -5.99 -13.67 -2.48
N LEU A 68 -7.21 -13.18 -2.77
CA LEU A 68 -7.94 -13.56 -3.98
C LEU A 68 -7.18 -13.17 -5.25
N GLN A 69 -6.52 -12.00 -5.27
CA GLN A 69 -5.67 -11.60 -6.39
C GLN A 69 -4.43 -12.49 -6.57
N VAL A 70 -3.84 -13.01 -5.48
CA VAL A 70 -2.77 -14.02 -5.57
C VAL A 70 -3.29 -15.28 -6.28
N LEU A 71 -4.45 -15.79 -5.86
CA LEU A 71 -5.05 -16.97 -6.47
C LEU A 71 -5.38 -16.76 -7.96
N LEU A 72 -5.96 -15.60 -8.29
CA LEU A 72 -6.21 -15.21 -9.68
C LEU A 72 -4.92 -15.09 -10.48
N GLY A 73 -3.86 -14.51 -9.91
CA GLY A 73 -2.55 -14.39 -10.54
C GLY A 73 -1.93 -15.77 -10.85
N PHE A 74 -2.05 -16.73 -9.93
CA PHE A 74 -1.67 -18.12 -10.18
C PHE A 74 -2.47 -18.73 -11.33
N PHE A 75 -3.80 -18.60 -11.31
CA PHE A 75 -4.66 -19.18 -12.33
C PHE A 75 -4.41 -18.60 -13.73
N VAL A 76 -4.34 -17.28 -13.83
CA VAL A 76 -4.07 -16.57 -15.09
C VAL A 76 -2.67 -16.89 -15.60
N GLY A 77 -1.65 -16.87 -14.72
CA GLY A 77 -0.29 -17.20 -15.10
C GLY A 77 -0.15 -18.65 -15.58
N TRP A 78 -0.90 -19.59 -14.99
CA TRP A 78 -0.97 -20.97 -15.44
C TRP A 78 -1.59 -21.07 -16.83
N GLN A 79 -2.73 -20.42 -17.05
CA GLN A 79 -3.43 -20.45 -18.34
C GLN A 79 -2.58 -19.89 -19.49
N ILE A 80 -1.79 -18.84 -19.22
CA ILE A 80 -0.88 -18.25 -20.20
C ILE A 80 0.31 -19.18 -20.45
N GLY A 81 0.98 -19.64 -19.38
CA GLY A 81 2.20 -20.43 -19.52
C GLY A 81 1.96 -21.85 -20.00
N ALA A 82 0.79 -22.46 -19.75
CA ALA A 82 0.44 -23.80 -20.23
C ALA A 82 0.48 -23.92 -21.76
N GLN A 83 0.26 -22.81 -22.48
CA GLN A 83 0.36 -22.77 -23.95
C GLN A 83 1.81 -22.88 -24.44
N LEU A 84 2.79 -22.61 -23.57
CA LEU A 84 4.22 -22.62 -23.85
C LEU A 84 4.93 -23.85 -23.26
N GLY A 85 4.22 -24.72 -22.52
CA GLY A 85 4.76 -25.90 -21.84
C GLY A 85 4.56 -25.92 -20.31
N GLU A 86 4.83 -27.07 -19.69
CA GLU A 86 4.60 -27.24 -18.23
C GLU A 86 5.55 -26.40 -17.37
N GLY A 87 6.83 -26.32 -17.74
CA GLY A 87 7.81 -25.52 -17.00
C GLY A 87 7.54 -24.01 -17.06
N SER A 88 7.04 -23.52 -18.20
CA SER A 88 6.65 -22.12 -18.40
C SER A 88 5.33 -21.79 -17.70
N ALA A 89 4.38 -22.73 -17.60
CA ALA A 89 3.17 -22.60 -16.79
C ALA A 89 3.50 -22.25 -15.33
N VAL A 90 4.40 -23.00 -14.72
CA VAL A 90 4.82 -22.77 -13.33
C VAL A 90 5.52 -21.41 -13.19
N LEU A 91 6.44 -21.09 -14.11
CA LEU A 91 7.18 -19.82 -14.06
C LEU A 91 6.25 -18.60 -14.21
N CYS A 92 5.35 -18.61 -15.19
CA CYS A 92 4.39 -17.54 -15.42
C CYS A 92 3.43 -17.37 -14.23
N SER A 93 2.97 -18.47 -13.63
CA SER A 93 2.13 -18.45 -12.43
C SER A 93 2.82 -17.77 -11.25
N LEU A 94 4.08 -18.13 -10.99
CA LEU A 94 4.86 -17.54 -9.90
C LEU A 94 5.13 -16.05 -10.13
N LEU A 95 5.47 -15.66 -11.35
CA LEU A 95 5.72 -14.25 -11.69
C LEU A 95 4.45 -13.39 -11.55
N MET A 96 3.30 -13.89 -12.00
CA MET A 96 2.02 -13.18 -11.91
C MET A 96 1.51 -13.09 -10.47
N ALA A 97 1.77 -14.11 -9.64
CA ALA A 97 1.41 -14.12 -8.22
C ALA A 97 2.36 -13.29 -7.35
N LEU A 98 3.56 -12.95 -7.82
CA LEU A 98 4.58 -12.24 -7.04
C LEU A 98 4.11 -10.85 -6.58
N ILE A 99 3.56 -10.06 -7.50
CA ILE A 99 3.11 -8.69 -7.19
C ILE A 99 1.97 -8.69 -6.16
N PRO A 100 0.87 -9.46 -6.35
CA PRO A 100 -0.18 -9.57 -5.33
C PRO A 100 0.33 -10.08 -3.98
N SER A 101 1.30 -10.99 -3.98
CA SER A 101 1.89 -11.53 -2.74
C SER A 101 2.66 -10.47 -1.96
N LEU A 102 3.42 -9.61 -2.66
CA LEU A 102 4.10 -8.46 -2.05
C LEU A 102 3.10 -7.45 -1.48
N MET A 103 1.98 -7.23 -2.16
CA MET A 103 0.91 -6.36 -1.65
C MET A 103 0.26 -6.95 -0.40
N PHE A 104 -0.07 -8.24 -0.41
CA PHE A 104 -0.60 -8.95 0.76
C PHE A 104 0.32 -8.81 1.98
N TRP A 105 1.62 -9.05 1.79
CA TRP A 105 2.63 -8.83 2.84
C TRP A 105 2.71 -7.38 3.30
N GLY A 106 2.60 -6.43 2.37
CA GLY A 106 2.59 -5.01 2.63
C GLY A 106 1.39 -4.55 3.48
N PHE A 107 0.21 -5.16 3.26
CA PHE A 107 -0.99 -4.93 4.05
C PHE A 107 -0.92 -5.59 5.43
N LEU A 108 -0.32 -6.77 5.56
CA LEU A 108 -0.06 -7.39 6.87
C LEU A 108 0.77 -6.49 7.78
N ARG A 109 1.74 -5.77 7.20
CA ARG A 109 2.58 -4.80 7.93
C ARG A 109 1.93 -3.42 8.07
N ASN A 110 0.71 -3.23 7.60
CA ASN A 110 0.01 -1.94 7.53
C ASN A 110 0.90 -0.82 6.94
N SER A 111 1.72 -1.12 5.94
CA SER A 111 2.67 -0.15 5.41
C SER A 111 2.00 0.80 4.41
N ILE A 112 2.17 2.11 4.58
CA ILE A 112 1.65 3.11 3.63
C ILE A 112 2.17 2.91 2.21
N ASN A 113 3.40 2.43 2.07
CA ASN A 113 4.00 2.13 0.77
C ASN A 113 3.27 1.02 0.03
N ALA A 114 2.69 0.04 0.74
CA ALA A 114 1.90 -1.01 0.11
C ALA A 114 0.59 -0.47 -0.47
N TYR A 115 -0.10 0.43 0.24
CA TYR A 115 -1.29 1.10 -0.29
C TYR A 115 -0.95 1.94 -1.53
N ASN A 116 0.17 2.66 -1.51
CA ASN A 116 0.60 3.47 -2.66
C ASN A 116 0.97 2.60 -3.86
N ALA A 117 1.76 1.55 -3.63
CA ALA A 117 2.15 0.61 -4.67
C ALA A 117 0.92 -0.09 -5.27
N TYR A 118 -0.04 -0.50 -4.43
CA TYR A 118 -1.28 -1.12 -4.88
C TYR A 118 -2.08 -0.18 -5.79
N ILE A 119 -2.28 1.08 -5.38
CA ILE A 119 -2.98 2.08 -6.19
C ILE A 119 -2.27 2.28 -7.54
N LEU A 120 -0.94 2.41 -7.53
CA LEU A 120 -0.16 2.57 -8.77
C LEU A 120 -0.28 1.35 -9.69
N VAL A 121 -0.17 0.14 -9.15
CA VAL A 121 -0.33 -1.10 -9.92
C VAL A 121 -1.72 -1.18 -10.54
N GLN A 122 -2.77 -0.85 -9.79
CA GLN A 122 -4.13 -0.84 -10.32
C GLN A 122 -4.34 0.23 -11.40
N MET A 123 -3.71 1.41 -11.27
CA MET A 123 -3.74 2.43 -12.32
C MET A 123 -3.03 1.96 -13.60
N LEU A 124 -1.94 1.21 -13.48
CA LEU A 124 -1.23 0.63 -14.63
C LEU A 124 -2.03 -0.48 -15.35
N GLN A 125 -3.04 -1.05 -14.69
CA GLN A 125 -3.94 -2.03 -15.32
C GLN A 125 -5.06 -1.39 -16.13
N ILE A 126 -5.35 -0.10 -15.94
CA ILE A 126 -6.42 0.59 -16.68
C ILE A 126 -6.16 0.62 -18.19
N PRO A 127 -4.96 1.00 -18.69
CA PRO A 127 -4.70 1.02 -20.13
C PRO A 127 -4.90 -0.33 -20.85
N PRO A 128 -4.34 -1.47 -20.38
CA PRO A 128 -4.58 -2.76 -21.04
C PRO A 128 -6.03 -3.22 -20.94
N GLN A 129 -6.74 -2.97 -19.82
CA GLN A 129 -8.18 -3.25 -19.71
C GLN A 129 -9.01 -2.38 -20.67
N GLY A 130 -8.65 -1.10 -20.80
CA GLY A 130 -9.29 -0.17 -21.74
C GLY A 130 -9.06 -0.59 -23.19
N LYS A 131 -7.85 -1.03 -23.54
CA LYS A 131 -7.56 -1.59 -24.86
C LYS A 131 -8.41 -2.83 -25.14
N MET A 132 -8.51 -3.74 -24.17
CA MET A 132 -9.35 -4.94 -24.31
C MET A 132 -10.84 -4.59 -24.50
N LEU A 133 -11.34 -3.55 -23.84
CA LEU A 133 -12.70 -3.05 -24.06
C LEU A 133 -12.89 -2.48 -25.48
N LEU A 134 -11.91 -1.72 -25.99
CA LEU A 134 -11.96 -1.14 -27.32
C LEU A 134 -11.84 -2.19 -28.44
N ASP A 135 -11.06 -3.25 -28.22
CA ASP A 135 -10.83 -4.35 -29.17
C ASP A 135 -12.00 -5.36 -29.23
N GLY A 136 -13.22 -4.93 -28.88
CA GLY A 136 -14.45 -5.74 -28.90
C GLY A 136 -14.94 -6.23 -27.53
N GLY A 137 -14.18 -5.99 -26.46
CA GLY A 137 -14.59 -6.35 -25.09
C GLY A 137 -15.79 -5.58 -24.56
N TRP A 138 -16.13 -4.43 -25.17
CA TRP A 138 -17.30 -3.61 -24.81
C TRP A 138 -18.64 -4.32 -25.00
N GLU A 139 -18.70 -5.32 -25.90
CA GLU A 139 -19.89 -6.15 -26.15
C GLU A 139 -20.13 -7.17 -25.03
N THR A 140 -19.10 -7.46 -24.23
CA THR A 140 -19.19 -8.42 -23.13
C THR A 140 -19.38 -7.73 -21.78
N PRO A 141 -20.34 -8.18 -20.95
CA PRO A 141 -20.49 -7.66 -19.59
C PRO A 141 -19.22 -7.79 -18.73
N ALA A 142 -18.39 -8.80 -19.03
CA ALA A 142 -17.16 -9.09 -18.30
C ALA A 142 -16.13 -7.95 -18.33
N GLY A 143 -15.96 -7.28 -19.48
CA GLY A 143 -15.02 -6.17 -19.63
C GLY A 143 -15.38 -4.99 -18.72
N TRP A 144 -16.66 -4.60 -18.71
CA TRP A 144 -17.16 -3.53 -17.85
C TRP A 144 -17.07 -3.87 -16.37
N MET A 145 -17.37 -5.11 -16.00
CA MET A 145 -17.23 -5.57 -14.62
C MET A 145 -15.79 -5.50 -14.13
N GLY A 146 -14.82 -5.94 -14.93
CA GLY A 146 -13.39 -5.86 -14.57
C GLY A 146 -12.92 -4.43 -14.30
N LEU A 147 -13.33 -3.50 -15.15
CA LEU A 147 -12.98 -2.08 -15.00
C LEU A 147 -13.67 -1.46 -13.79
N ALA A 148 -14.96 -1.74 -13.57
CA ALA A 148 -15.70 -1.28 -12.39
C ALA A 148 -15.09 -1.80 -11.08
N ILE A 149 -14.68 -3.07 -11.04
CA ILE A 149 -13.98 -3.66 -9.89
C ILE A 149 -12.65 -2.95 -9.64
N THR A 150 -11.87 -2.71 -10.70
CA THR A 150 -10.57 -2.01 -10.59
C THR A 150 -10.74 -0.61 -10.00
N PHE A 151 -11.69 0.17 -10.52
CA PHE A 151 -12.00 1.51 -9.98
C PHE A 151 -12.48 1.46 -8.53
N THR A 152 -13.37 0.52 -8.21
CA THR A 152 -13.90 0.36 -6.84
C THR A 152 -12.77 0.06 -5.86
N LEU A 153 -11.84 -0.83 -6.22
CA LEU A 153 -10.69 -1.19 -5.40
C LEU A 153 -9.70 -0.03 -5.23
N ILE A 154 -9.46 0.77 -6.27
CA ILE A 154 -8.63 1.99 -6.16
C ILE A 154 -9.27 2.98 -5.19
N CYS A 155 -10.57 3.28 -5.36
CA CYS A 155 -11.30 4.19 -4.49
C CYS A 155 -11.29 3.71 -3.04
N TYR A 156 -11.55 2.42 -2.82
CA TYR A 156 -11.53 1.82 -1.49
C TYR A 156 -10.15 1.90 -0.83
N ALA A 157 -9.08 1.54 -1.56
CA ALA A 157 -7.71 1.63 -1.09
C ALA A 157 -7.33 3.08 -0.74
N PHE A 158 -7.80 4.06 -1.52
CA PHE A 158 -7.55 5.47 -1.27
C PHE A 158 -8.27 5.98 -0.01
N VAL A 159 -9.55 5.63 0.16
CA VAL A 159 -10.33 5.98 1.35
C VAL A 159 -9.73 5.34 2.60
N LEU A 160 -9.37 4.06 2.53
CA LEU A 160 -8.77 3.35 3.65
C LEU A 160 -7.40 3.91 4.01
N ARG A 161 -6.56 4.23 3.01
CA ARG A 161 -5.29 4.92 3.21
C ARG A 161 -5.49 6.24 3.96
N ARG A 162 -6.44 7.07 3.53
CA ARG A 162 -6.75 8.36 4.17
C ARG A 162 -7.27 8.20 5.59
N SER A 163 -7.98 7.11 5.87
CA SER A 163 -8.48 6.77 7.21
C SER A 163 -7.40 6.24 8.15
N LEU A 164 -6.40 5.51 7.63
CA LEU A 164 -5.31 4.93 8.42
C LEU A 164 -4.15 5.91 8.64
N PHE A 165 -3.94 6.85 7.71
CA PHE A 165 -2.85 7.81 7.74
C PHE A 165 -3.35 9.24 7.49
N PRO A 166 -4.16 9.81 8.41
CA PRO A 166 -4.71 11.16 8.24
C PRO A 166 -3.64 12.26 8.24
N SER A 167 -2.48 12.01 8.85
CA SER A 167 -1.32 12.91 8.91
C SER A 167 -0.40 12.84 7.69
N MET A 168 -0.66 11.94 6.73
CA MET A 168 0.08 11.84 5.47
C MET A 168 -0.71 12.49 4.33
N GLY A 169 -0.05 13.35 3.56
CA GLY A 169 -0.53 13.78 2.24
C GLY A 169 -0.39 12.68 1.18
N ILE A 170 -0.38 13.05 -0.11
CA ILE A 170 -0.34 12.09 -1.23
C ILE A 170 0.99 11.29 -1.28
N PHE A 171 2.11 11.88 -0.86
CA PHE A 171 3.43 11.20 -0.83
C PHE A 171 4.34 11.57 0.36
N SER A 172 3.97 12.52 1.21
CA SER A 172 4.78 12.94 2.38
C SER A 172 3.89 13.44 3.52
N ALA A 173 4.47 13.61 4.72
CA ALA A 173 3.75 14.16 5.88
C ALA A 173 3.07 15.49 5.52
N ARG A 174 1.83 15.67 5.97
CA ARG A 174 1.06 16.88 5.72
C ARG A 174 1.71 18.03 6.49
N SER A 175 2.30 18.97 5.76
CA SER A 175 2.83 20.21 6.33
C SER A 175 1.75 21.30 6.24
N SER A 176 1.57 22.05 7.33
CA SER A 176 0.76 23.26 7.38
C SER A 176 1.33 24.32 6.43
N LYS A 177 0.51 25.30 6.06
CA LYS A 177 0.93 26.44 5.20
C LYS A 177 2.10 27.25 5.81
N GLU A 178 2.37 27.09 7.10
CA GLU A 178 3.44 27.76 7.85
C GLU A 178 4.75 26.94 7.95
N GLY A 179 4.80 25.74 7.38
CA GLY A 179 5.99 24.88 7.41
C GLY A 179 6.03 23.87 8.56
N ASP A 180 5.12 23.97 9.53
CA ASP A 180 4.98 23.01 10.62
C ASP A 180 4.30 21.70 10.18
N TYR A 181 4.75 20.57 10.72
CA TYR A 181 4.19 19.26 10.40
C TYR A 181 2.96 18.98 11.28
N VAL A 182 1.82 18.72 10.65
CA VAL A 182 0.56 18.46 11.37
C VAL A 182 0.44 16.97 11.61
N PHE A 183 0.57 16.56 12.88
CA PHE A 183 0.32 15.19 13.30
C PHE A 183 -1.08 15.13 13.92
N ALA A 184 -1.99 14.38 13.28
CA ALA A 184 -3.31 14.08 13.83
C ALA A 184 -3.25 12.85 14.76
#